data_AF-A0A832GJ44-F1
#
_entry.id   AF-A0A832GJ44-F1
#
_cell.length_a   1.000
_cell.length_b   1.000
_cell.length_c   1.000
_cell.angle_alpha   90.00
_cell.angle_beta   90.00
_cell.angle_gamma   90.00
#
_symmetry.space_group_name_H-M   'P 1'
#
loop_
_entity.id
_entity.type
_entity.pdbx_description
1 polymer ?
#
loop_
_entity_poly.entity_id
_entity_poly.type
_entity_poly.pdbx_seq_one_letter_code
_entity_poly.pdbx_strand_id
1 'polypeptide(L)'
;APTTEHPFSAAELERYAQCPYQYFAQHILSLRQPPTYELALSSLESGTLIHRILHRFYRTILEQEGIAHEGTDLRSVQLDPSRREEYARILAAAATAELDRVRHSHPLFTLECEQLLGTAEQPGILTEWLDRELARIANGWDYRVSLLETAFGMPGLHTQPVEEPINLSPTLSVRGRIDRIEIVERGDRFHVMVADYKLRSAGATNHDIERGEAFQMPLYLAATKALFERRYGIEPVLDGGAYYIIRPKQDDLSLIAMPAEANAVAAQRAKRRSQVLGSYDEQAALLRSAIEHAEQIVWNIRGGLFPVAPRHDHICLQCPYGSVCRIRQLHDDGIITTNAD
;
A
#
# COMPACT_ATOMS: atom_id res chain seq x y z
N ALA A 1 -18.24 -3.11 -29.46
CA ALA A 1 -16.83 -3.11 -29.01
C ALA A 1 -16.87 -3.38 -27.52
N PRO A 2 -16.11 -4.34 -26.95
CA PRO A 2 -16.12 -4.50 -25.52
C PRO A 2 -15.47 -3.24 -24.94
N THR A 3 -16.31 -2.42 -24.34
CA THR A 3 -16.00 -1.21 -23.60
C THR A 3 -14.97 -1.56 -22.52
N THR A 4 -14.11 -0.61 -22.16
CA THR A 4 -13.20 -0.68 -21.00
C THR A 4 -14.05 -0.84 -19.71
N GLU A 5 -14.52 -2.04 -19.40
CA GLU A 5 -15.71 -2.25 -18.54
C GLU A 5 -15.47 -2.53 -17.06
N HIS A 6 -14.24 -2.76 -16.61
CA HIS A 6 -13.95 -2.97 -15.18
C HIS A 6 -12.54 -2.50 -14.81
N PRO A 7 -12.40 -1.50 -13.91
CA PRO A 7 -11.10 -1.11 -13.38
C PRO A 7 -10.61 -2.11 -12.32
N PHE A 8 -9.35 -2.54 -12.44
CA PHE A 8 -8.72 -3.53 -11.56
C PHE A 8 -7.98 -2.87 -10.40
N SER A 9 -8.05 -3.48 -9.22
CA SER A 9 -7.19 -3.13 -8.09
C SER A 9 -5.91 -3.97 -8.06
N ALA A 10 -4.87 -3.47 -7.40
CA ALA A 10 -3.64 -4.23 -7.22
C ALA A 10 -3.89 -5.59 -6.54
N ALA A 11 -4.69 -5.60 -5.47
CA ALA A 11 -5.03 -6.83 -4.75
C ALA A 11 -5.78 -7.86 -5.62
N GLU A 12 -6.59 -7.41 -6.59
CA GLU A 12 -7.26 -8.30 -7.56
C GLU A 12 -6.26 -8.97 -8.49
N LEU A 13 -5.29 -8.20 -9.02
CA LEU A 13 -4.25 -8.71 -9.91
C LEU A 13 -3.29 -9.65 -9.17
N GLU A 14 -2.87 -9.27 -7.97
CA GLU A 14 -2.05 -10.12 -7.08
C GLU A 14 -2.78 -11.43 -6.75
N ARG A 15 -4.11 -11.39 -6.54
CA ARG A 15 -4.88 -12.62 -6.30
C ARG A 15 -4.86 -13.56 -7.49
N TYR A 16 -5.02 -13.03 -8.71
CA TYR A 16 -4.93 -13.84 -9.91
C TYR A 16 -3.52 -14.42 -10.09
N ALA A 17 -2.47 -13.62 -9.86
CA ALA A 17 -1.08 -14.07 -9.93
C ALA A 17 -0.76 -15.19 -8.94
N GLN A 18 -1.33 -15.13 -7.73
CA GLN A 18 -1.20 -16.19 -6.72
C GLN A 18 -1.87 -17.50 -7.17
N CYS A 19 -3.12 -17.43 -7.62
CA CYS A 19 -3.84 -18.58 -8.16
C CYS A 19 -5.06 -18.11 -8.98
N PRO A 20 -5.11 -18.37 -10.30
CA PRO A 20 -6.23 -17.97 -11.14
C PRO A 20 -7.58 -18.53 -10.69
N TYR A 21 -7.61 -19.77 -10.19
CA TYR A 21 -8.83 -20.36 -9.64
C TYR A 21 -9.32 -19.65 -8.37
N GLN A 22 -8.42 -19.20 -7.48
CA GLN A 22 -8.83 -18.42 -6.31
C GLN A 22 -9.48 -17.10 -6.72
N TYR A 23 -8.92 -16.42 -7.72
CA TYR A 23 -9.52 -15.22 -8.29
C TYR A 23 -10.93 -15.52 -8.83
N PHE A 24 -11.08 -16.59 -9.60
CA PHE A 24 -12.38 -17.02 -10.12
C PHE A 24 -13.41 -17.27 -9.02
N ALA A 25 -13.06 -18.07 -8.01
CA ALA A 25 -13.93 -18.38 -6.89
C ALA A 25 -14.36 -17.12 -6.12
N GLN A 26 -13.43 -16.19 -5.88
CA GLN A 26 -13.70 -15.00 -5.08
C GLN A 26 -14.38 -13.87 -5.87
N HIS A 27 -13.89 -13.54 -7.05
CA HIS A 27 -14.29 -12.32 -7.78
C HIS A 27 -15.35 -12.60 -8.84
N ILE A 28 -15.33 -13.77 -9.48
CA ILE A 28 -16.30 -14.12 -10.53
C ILE A 28 -17.52 -14.81 -9.91
N LEU A 29 -17.30 -15.87 -9.12
CA LEU A 29 -18.38 -16.60 -8.45
C LEU A 29 -18.87 -15.92 -7.17
N SER A 30 -18.11 -14.95 -6.63
CA SER A 30 -18.45 -14.26 -5.38
C SER A 30 -18.67 -15.20 -4.20
N LEU A 31 -17.89 -16.28 -4.10
CA LEU A 31 -17.98 -17.23 -2.99
C LEU A 31 -17.49 -16.57 -1.69
N ARG A 32 -18.43 -16.30 -0.78
CA ARG A 32 -18.16 -15.69 0.52
C ARG A 32 -17.85 -16.74 1.56
N GLN A 33 -16.83 -16.47 2.37
CA GLN A 33 -16.62 -17.22 3.60
C GLN A 33 -17.67 -16.79 4.64
N PRO A 34 -18.14 -17.72 5.50
CA PRO A 34 -18.92 -17.35 6.66
C PRO A 34 -18.08 -16.43 7.57
N PRO A 35 -18.70 -15.42 8.21
CA PRO A 35 -17.97 -14.54 9.10
C PRO A 35 -17.40 -15.34 10.28
N THR A 36 -16.12 -15.14 10.57
CA THR A 36 -15.49 -15.62 11.80
C THR A 36 -15.58 -14.53 12.86
N TYR A 37 -16.05 -14.90 14.05
CA TYR A 37 -16.05 -13.99 15.20
C TYR A 37 -14.69 -14.09 15.89
N GLU A 38 -13.87 -13.04 15.78
CA GLU A 38 -12.59 -12.95 16.46
C GLU A 38 -12.75 -12.27 17.83
N LEU A 39 -11.92 -12.66 18.80
CA LEU A 39 -11.93 -12.07 20.15
C LEU A 39 -11.26 -10.69 20.18
N ALA A 40 -10.43 -10.41 19.18
CA ALA A 40 -9.68 -9.16 18.96
C ALA A 40 -9.88 -8.71 17.51
N LEU A 41 -9.32 -7.55 17.15
CA LEU A 41 -9.29 -7.11 15.76
C LEU A 41 -8.47 -8.09 14.92
N SER A 42 -9.02 -8.49 13.79
CA SER A 42 -8.25 -9.18 12.76
C SER A 42 -7.13 -8.27 12.24
N SER A 43 -6.11 -8.87 11.62
CA SER A 43 -5.00 -8.09 11.04
C SER A 43 -5.47 -7.06 10.01
N LEU A 44 -6.55 -7.37 9.28
CA LEU A 44 -7.17 -6.46 8.31
C LEU A 44 -7.87 -5.28 8.99
N GLU A 45 -8.62 -5.54 10.06
CA GLU A 45 -9.31 -4.50 10.83
C GLU A 45 -8.31 -3.60 11.56
N SER A 46 -7.26 -4.18 12.17
CA SER A 46 -6.18 -3.40 12.77
C SER A 46 -5.47 -2.52 11.74
N GLY A 47 -5.17 -3.06 10.55
CA GLY A 47 -4.59 -2.27 9.46
C GLY A 47 -5.49 -1.09 9.07
N THR A 48 -6.78 -1.38 8.80
CA THR A 48 -7.77 -0.35 8.46
C THR A 48 -7.90 0.73 9.55
N LEU A 49 -7.87 0.33 10.82
CA LEU A 49 -7.90 1.26 11.94
C LEU A 49 -6.66 2.17 11.95
N ILE A 50 -5.46 1.61 11.80
CA ILE A 50 -4.21 2.40 11.76
C ILE A 50 -4.24 3.42 10.61
N HIS A 51 -4.63 3.01 9.41
CA HIS A 51 -4.70 3.93 8.26
C HIS A 51 -5.63 5.10 8.55
N ARG A 52 -6.81 4.86 9.13
CA ARG A 52 -7.75 5.93 9.50
C ARG A 52 -7.18 6.87 10.57
N ILE A 53 -6.49 6.33 11.57
CA ILE A 53 -5.85 7.12 12.63
C ILE A 53 -4.77 8.03 12.04
N LEU A 54 -3.86 7.46 11.23
CA LEU A 54 -2.75 8.21 10.64
C LEU A 54 -3.22 9.21 9.58
N HIS A 55 -4.25 8.87 8.80
CA HIS A 55 -4.92 9.81 7.91
C HIS A 55 -5.48 11.00 8.68
N ARG A 56 -6.25 10.76 9.76
CA ARG A 56 -6.80 11.83 10.59
C ARG A 56 -5.70 12.69 11.22
N PHE A 57 -4.64 12.06 11.71
CA PHE A 57 -3.48 12.74 12.29
C PHE A 57 -2.84 13.71 11.29
N TYR A 58 -2.38 13.21 10.13
CA TYR A 58 -1.71 14.05 9.15
C TYR A 58 -2.65 15.05 8.46
N ARG A 59 -3.93 14.69 8.24
CA ARG A 59 -4.91 15.65 7.70
C ARG A 59 -5.08 16.84 8.62
N THR A 60 -5.16 16.62 9.93
CA THR A 60 -5.27 17.70 10.92
C THR A 60 -4.07 18.64 10.83
N ILE A 61 -2.86 18.09 10.70
CA ILE A 61 -1.64 18.87 10.60
C ILE A 61 -1.54 19.62 9.26
N LEU A 62 -1.92 18.97 8.14
CA LEU A 62 -1.98 19.61 6.82
C LEU A 62 -2.97 20.78 6.78
N GLU A 63 -4.10 20.68 7.47
CA GLU A 63 -5.08 21.76 7.58
C GLU A 63 -4.55 22.96 8.40
N GLN A 64 -3.76 22.69 9.43
CA GLN A 64 -3.20 23.72 10.32
C GLN A 64 -1.96 24.40 9.77
N GLU A 65 -1.08 23.65 9.11
CA GLU A 65 0.30 24.07 8.81
C GLU A 65 0.74 23.77 7.37
N GLY A 66 -0.14 23.17 6.56
CA GLY A 66 0.19 22.77 5.20
C GLY A 66 0.65 23.96 4.36
N ILE A 67 1.86 23.86 3.84
CA ILE A 67 2.46 24.87 2.97
C ILE A 67 2.00 24.59 1.55
N ALA A 68 1.35 25.56 0.90
CA ALA A 68 0.98 25.49 -0.50
C ALA A 68 2.19 25.77 -1.39
N HIS A 69 2.34 25.00 -2.46
CA HIS A 69 3.42 25.13 -3.42
C HIS A 69 3.05 26.07 -4.56
N GLU A 70 3.97 26.96 -4.93
CA GLU A 70 3.69 28.06 -5.86
C GLU A 70 3.13 27.56 -7.20
N GLY A 71 2.06 28.22 -7.66
CA GLY A 71 1.40 27.84 -8.92
C GLY A 71 0.54 26.58 -8.85
N THR A 72 0.31 26.01 -7.66
CA THR A 72 -0.46 24.75 -7.48
C THR A 72 -1.35 24.80 -6.24
N ASP A 73 -2.42 23.98 -6.22
CA ASP A 73 -3.20 23.73 -4.99
C ASP A 73 -2.60 22.60 -4.13
N LEU A 74 -1.38 22.16 -4.44
CA LEU A 74 -0.69 21.08 -3.73
C LEU A 74 -0.13 21.62 -2.42
N ARG A 75 -0.50 21.00 -1.31
CA ARG A 75 0.02 21.33 0.01
C ARG A 75 0.92 20.22 0.53
N SER A 76 1.91 20.56 1.34
CA SER A 76 2.70 19.57 2.06
C SER A 76 3.07 20.01 3.46
N VAL A 77 3.40 19.04 4.31
CA VAL A 77 3.88 19.27 5.67
C VAL A 77 5.02 18.32 6.03
N GLN A 78 5.95 18.81 6.83
CA GLN A 78 7.02 18.03 7.45
C GLN A 78 6.92 18.23 8.95
N LEU A 79 6.93 17.12 9.72
CA LEU A 79 6.87 17.21 11.16
C LEU A 79 8.18 17.79 11.72
N ASP A 80 8.08 18.60 12.76
CA ASP A 80 9.21 19.14 13.51
C ASP A 80 9.49 18.33 14.79
N PRO A 81 10.67 17.68 14.93
CA PRO A 81 11.04 16.95 16.15
C PRO A 81 10.90 17.74 17.45
N SER A 82 11.04 19.06 17.42
CA SER A 82 10.88 19.92 18.61
C SER A 82 9.44 19.99 19.13
N ARG A 83 8.45 19.65 18.28
CA ARG A 83 7.01 19.71 18.58
C ARG A 83 6.41 18.35 18.91
N ARG A 84 7.25 17.38 19.30
CA ARG A 84 6.86 16.00 19.63
C ARG A 84 5.62 15.91 20.53
N GLU A 85 5.57 16.67 21.62
CA GLU A 85 4.45 16.62 22.58
C GLU A 85 3.12 17.10 22.00
N GLU A 86 3.17 18.05 21.07
CA GLU A 86 2.00 18.53 20.35
C GLU A 86 1.47 17.47 19.40
N TYR A 87 2.34 16.88 18.59
CA TYR A 87 1.97 15.80 17.68
C TYR A 87 1.46 14.57 18.43
N ALA A 88 2.03 14.23 19.59
CA ALA A 88 1.55 13.14 20.43
C ALA A 88 0.10 13.39 20.90
N ARG A 89 -0.26 14.63 21.25
CA ARG A 89 -1.65 15.00 21.61
C ARG A 89 -2.59 14.89 20.42
N ILE A 90 -2.20 15.36 19.24
CA ILE A 90 -3.01 15.25 18.02
C ILE A 90 -3.22 13.78 17.65
N LEU A 91 -2.16 12.97 17.71
CA LEU A 91 -2.20 11.54 17.40
C LEU A 91 -3.10 10.78 18.38
N ALA A 92 -2.97 11.04 19.69
CA ALA A 92 -3.83 10.44 20.71
C ALA A 92 -5.31 10.83 20.50
N ALA A 93 -5.59 12.10 20.21
CA ALA A 93 -6.95 12.55 19.90
C ALA A 93 -7.52 11.87 18.65
N ALA A 94 -6.70 11.72 17.60
CA ALA A 94 -7.09 11.02 16.38
C ALA A 94 -7.38 9.53 16.64
N ALA A 95 -6.52 8.88 17.42
CA ALA A 95 -6.65 7.48 17.81
C ALA A 95 -7.91 7.23 18.62
N THR A 96 -8.16 8.03 19.67
CA THR A 96 -9.38 7.94 20.49
C THR A 96 -10.64 8.10 19.64
N ALA A 97 -10.67 9.08 18.72
CA ALA A 97 -11.83 9.31 17.87
C ALA A 97 -12.14 8.14 16.92
N GLU A 98 -11.13 7.44 16.39
CA GLU A 98 -11.36 6.26 15.55
C GLU A 98 -11.64 4.99 16.37
N LEU A 99 -11.03 4.85 17.54
CA LEU A 99 -11.31 3.75 18.47
C LEU A 99 -12.76 3.80 18.99
N ASP A 100 -13.26 4.99 19.33
CA ASP A 100 -14.65 5.16 19.77
C ASP A 100 -15.67 4.72 18.71
N ARG A 101 -15.34 4.82 17.42
CA ARG A 101 -16.21 4.36 16.32
C ARG A 101 -16.31 2.84 16.22
N VAL A 102 -15.30 2.13 16.71
CA VAL A 102 -15.25 0.66 16.75
C VAL A 102 -15.42 0.14 18.18
N ARG A 103 -15.91 0.99 19.09
CA ARG A 103 -16.22 0.60 20.46
C ARG A 103 -17.24 -0.54 20.44
N HIS A 104 -16.99 -1.58 21.25
CA HIS A 104 -17.80 -2.79 21.34
C HIS A 104 -17.72 -3.75 20.12
N SER A 105 -16.77 -3.54 19.20
CA SER A 105 -16.62 -4.45 18.05
C SER A 105 -16.16 -5.85 18.46
N HIS A 106 -15.41 -5.98 19.56
CA HIS A 106 -14.87 -7.26 20.01
C HIS A 106 -14.62 -7.30 21.54
N PRO A 107 -14.58 -8.49 22.16
CA PRO A 107 -14.40 -8.65 23.60
C PRO A 107 -13.10 -8.06 24.18
N LEU A 108 -11.98 -8.11 23.43
CA LEU A 108 -10.67 -7.64 23.90
C LEU A 108 -10.38 -6.16 23.59
N PHE A 109 -11.43 -5.34 23.40
CA PHE A 109 -11.29 -3.93 22.98
C PHE A 109 -10.41 -3.09 23.90
N THR A 110 -10.55 -3.22 25.22
CA THR A 110 -9.74 -2.47 26.17
C THR A 110 -8.24 -2.75 26.00
N LEU A 111 -7.86 -4.00 25.77
CA LEU A 111 -6.46 -4.38 25.58
C LEU A 111 -5.89 -3.80 24.28
N GLU A 112 -6.68 -3.76 23.20
CA GLU A 112 -6.25 -3.13 21.94
C GLU A 112 -6.04 -1.62 22.10
N CYS A 113 -6.91 -0.94 22.86
CA CYS A 113 -6.72 0.47 23.19
C CYS A 113 -5.42 0.70 23.96
N GLU A 114 -5.17 -0.12 24.99
CA GLU A 114 -3.94 -0.04 25.79
C GLU A 114 -2.69 -0.30 24.94
N GLN A 115 -2.72 -1.27 24.01
CA GLN A 115 -1.61 -1.50 23.10
C GLN A 115 -1.36 -0.29 22.18
N LEU A 116 -2.41 0.27 21.59
CA LEU A 116 -2.26 1.37 20.62
C LEU A 116 -1.86 2.69 21.27
N LEU A 117 -2.51 3.06 22.37
CA LEU A 117 -2.34 4.34 23.06
C LEU A 117 -1.25 4.30 24.13
N GLY A 118 -1.01 3.13 24.72
CA GLY A 118 -0.12 2.93 25.86
C GLY A 118 -0.84 2.96 27.19
N THR A 119 -0.09 2.68 28.26
CA THR A 119 -0.52 2.81 29.65
C THR A 119 0.36 3.86 30.36
N ALA A 120 0.16 4.05 31.67
CA ALA A 120 1.04 4.92 32.46
C ALA A 120 2.49 4.38 32.52
N GLU A 121 2.66 3.07 32.37
CA GLU A 121 3.93 2.36 32.51
C GLU A 121 4.62 2.07 31.17
N GLN A 122 3.87 1.96 30.07
CA GLN A 122 4.41 1.56 28.76
C GLN A 122 3.89 2.45 27.63
N PRO A 123 4.77 2.91 26.72
CA PRO A 123 4.33 3.67 25.55
C PRO A 123 3.50 2.78 24.62
N GLY A 124 2.47 3.38 24.02
CA GLY A 124 1.67 2.73 22.99
C GLY A 124 2.41 2.69 21.66
N ILE A 125 1.98 1.77 20.80
CA ILE A 125 2.53 1.58 19.44
C ILE A 125 2.48 2.86 18.61
N LEU A 126 1.44 3.68 18.76
CA LEU A 126 1.32 4.94 18.02
C LEU A 126 2.35 5.97 18.48
N THR A 127 2.63 6.02 19.78
CA THR A 127 3.67 6.89 20.35
C THR A 127 5.06 6.46 19.86
N GLU A 128 5.35 5.16 19.89
CA GLU A 128 6.61 4.64 19.36
C GLU A 128 6.75 4.88 17.85
N TRP A 129 5.66 4.76 17.09
CA TRP A 129 5.65 5.10 15.67
C TRP A 129 5.97 6.58 15.44
N LEU A 130 5.37 7.49 16.21
CA LEU A 130 5.64 8.92 16.11
C LEU A 130 7.12 9.23 16.41
N ASP A 131 7.68 8.60 17.44
CA ASP A 131 9.10 8.78 17.78
C ASP A 131 10.01 8.33 16.64
N ARG A 132 9.70 7.22 15.97
CA ARG A 132 10.44 6.76 14.79
C ARG A 132 10.27 7.68 13.59
N GLU A 133 9.07 8.20 13.35
CA GLU A 133 8.79 9.16 12.27
C GLU A 133 9.63 10.43 12.45
N LEU A 134 9.63 11.01 13.65
CA LEU A 134 10.41 12.21 13.97
C LEU A 134 11.91 11.93 13.92
N ALA A 135 12.35 10.77 14.40
CA ALA A 135 13.75 10.36 14.29
C ALA A 135 14.17 10.22 12.82
N ARG A 136 13.31 9.70 11.94
CA ARG A 136 13.60 9.58 10.51
C ARG A 136 13.80 10.95 9.86
N ILE A 137 12.93 11.91 10.18
CA ILE A 137 13.04 13.30 9.71
C ILE A 137 14.33 13.94 10.23
N ALA A 138 14.63 13.78 11.53
CA ALA A 138 15.87 14.29 12.13
C ALA A 138 17.14 13.70 11.51
N ASN A 139 17.06 12.47 10.98
CA ASN A 139 18.16 11.78 10.30
C ASN A 139 18.23 12.06 8.79
N GLY A 140 17.53 13.09 8.30
CA GLY A 140 17.67 13.59 6.93
C GLY A 140 16.65 13.06 5.93
N TRP A 141 15.49 12.56 6.39
CA TRP A 141 14.35 12.30 5.50
C TRP A 141 13.70 13.62 5.07
N ASP A 142 13.84 13.96 3.80
CA ASP A 142 13.50 15.26 3.21
C ASP A 142 12.09 15.31 2.60
N TYR A 143 11.47 14.16 2.36
CA TYR A 143 10.10 14.10 1.82
C TYR A 143 9.07 14.65 2.81
N ARG A 144 8.10 15.37 2.27
CA ARG A 144 7.01 16.02 2.97
C ARG A 144 5.70 15.35 2.62
N VAL A 145 4.88 15.06 3.62
CA VAL A 145 3.55 14.47 3.41
C VAL A 145 2.67 15.46 2.69
N SER A 146 2.03 15.04 1.59
CA SER A 146 1.22 15.92 0.76
C SER A 146 -0.21 15.44 0.59
N LEU A 147 -0.40 14.21 0.12
CA LEU A 147 -1.73 13.63 -0.09
C LEU A 147 -1.87 12.35 0.71
N LEU A 148 -3.07 12.09 1.21
CA LEU A 148 -3.38 10.97 2.08
C LEU A 148 -4.65 10.27 1.61
N GLU A 149 -4.69 8.94 1.76
CA GLU A 149 -5.84 8.11 1.42
C GLU A 149 -6.45 8.47 0.04
N THR A 150 -5.57 8.75 -0.93
CA THR A 150 -5.95 9.29 -2.24
C THR A 150 -6.59 8.19 -3.07
N ALA A 151 -7.91 8.25 -3.21
CA ALA A 151 -8.70 7.27 -3.95
C ALA A 151 -8.81 7.63 -5.43
N PHE A 152 -8.78 6.62 -6.30
CA PHE A 152 -9.02 6.74 -7.73
C PHE A 152 -9.80 5.53 -8.26
N GLY A 153 -10.76 5.77 -9.15
CA GLY A 153 -11.66 4.74 -9.66
C GLY A 153 -12.56 4.09 -8.60
N MET A 154 -12.72 4.73 -7.45
CA MET A 154 -13.56 4.28 -6.35
C MET A 154 -14.01 5.47 -5.49
N PRO A 155 -15.06 5.32 -4.65
CA PRO A 155 -15.49 6.40 -3.77
C PRO A 155 -14.36 6.88 -2.85
N GLY A 156 -14.15 8.20 -2.82
CA GLY A 156 -13.22 8.85 -1.90
C GLY A 156 -13.70 8.80 -0.44
N LEU A 157 -12.81 9.17 0.48
CA LEU A 157 -13.19 9.40 1.87
C LEU A 157 -13.83 10.78 2.01
N HIS A 158 -14.99 10.85 2.68
CA HIS A 158 -15.71 12.10 2.97
C HIS A 158 -16.08 12.91 1.71
N THR A 159 -15.64 14.16 1.62
CA THR A 159 -15.95 15.15 0.57
C THR A 159 -14.91 15.18 -0.56
N GLN A 160 -13.97 14.22 -0.60
CA GLN A 160 -12.99 14.17 -1.69
C GLN A 160 -13.70 13.91 -3.03
N PRO A 161 -13.29 14.59 -4.12
CA PRO A 161 -13.82 14.32 -5.44
C PRO A 161 -13.56 12.86 -5.82
N VAL A 162 -14.55 12.24 -6.47
CA VAL A 162 -14.39 10.89 -7.02
C VAL A 162 -13.50 11.02 -8.24
N GLU A 163 -12.22 10.68 -8.08
CA GLU A 163 -11.29 10.58 -9.20
C GLU A 163 -11.70 9.36 -10.05
N GLU A 164 -11.69 9.53 -11.37
CA GLU A 164 -11.97 8.44 -12.29
C GLU A 164 -10.88 7.36 -12.21
N PRO A 165 -11.17 6.13 -12.66
CA PRO A 165 -10.13 5.12 -12.82
C PRO A 165 -8.98 5.63 -13.70
N ILE A 166 -7.75 5.26 -13.37
CA ILE A 166 -6.58 5.62 -14.16
C ILE A 166 -6.37 4.58 -15.25
N ASN A 167 -6.32 5.01 -16.50
CA ASN A 167 -5.96 4.14 -17.62
C ASN A 167 -4.43 4.16 -17.77
N LEU A 168 -3.79 3.06 -17.39
CA LEU A 168 -2.33 2.90 -17.56
C LEU A 168 -1.99 2.45 -18.98
N SER A 169 -2.94 1.79 -19.66
CA SER A 169 -2.85 1.41 -21.06
C SER A 169 -4.25 1.29 -21.68
N PRO A 170 -4.36 1.05 -23.00
CA PRO A 170 -5.65 0.78 -23.64
C PRO A 170 -6.38 -0.46 -23.10
N THR A 171 -5.66 -1.40 -22.48
CA THR A 171 -6.22 -2.66 -21.97
C THR A 171 -6.35 -2.68 -20.45
N LEU A 172 -5.53 -1.90 -19.74
CA LEU A 172 -5.44 -1.86 -18.29
C LEU A 172 -5.93 -0.51 -17.71
N SER A 173 -7.10 -0.58 -17.06
CA SER A 173 -7.63 0.48 -16.21
C SER A 173 -7.54 0.04 -14.76
N VAL A 174 -7.10 0.94 -13.88
CA VAL A 174 -6.86 0.65 -12.46
C VAL A 174 -7.67 1.55 -11.53
N ARG A 175 -8.03 0.96 -10.38
CA ARG A 175 -8.62 1.65 -9.23
C ARG A 175 -7.87 1.31 -7.97
N GLY A 176 -7.94 2.17 -6.97
CA GLY A 176 -7.29 1.91 -5.70
C GLY A 176 -7.27 3.11 -4.79
N ARG A 177 -6.49 2.97 -3.73
CA ARG A 177 -6.24 4.03 -2.76
C ARG A 177 -4.79 4.01 -2.33
N ILE A 178 -4.13 5.15 -2.52
CA ILE A 178 -2.74 5.36 -2.08
C ILE A 178 -2.80 5.97 -0.68
N ASP A 179 -2.20 5.30 0.31
CA ASP A 179 -2.34 5.73 1.71
C ASP A 179 -1.64 7.05 1.99
N ARG A 180 -0.45 7.23 1.44
CA ARG A 180 0.38 8.42 1.65
C ARG A 180 1.20 8.71 0.40
N ILE A 181 1.16 9.96 -0.06
CA ILE A 181 2.02 10.50 -1.10
C ILE A 181 2.88 11.58 -0.46
N GLU A 182 4.19 11.46 -0.65
CA GLU A 182 5.15 12.43 -0.17
C GLU A 182 5.91 13.04 -1.32
N ILE A 183 6.27 14.31 -1.15
CA ILE A 183 6.91 15.11 -2.19
C ILE A 183 8.13 15.84 -1.64
N VAL A 184 9.07 16.12 -2.51
CA VAL A 184 10.16 17.07 -2.28
C VAL A 184 10.43 17.83 -3.57
N GLU A 185 10.65 19.13 -3.46
CA GLU A 185 11.05 19.96 -4.59
C GLU A 185 12.58 19.96 -4.71
N ARG A 186 13.08 19.59 -5.88
CA ARG A 186 14.53 19.64 -6.18
C ARG A 186 14.74 20.32 -7.52
N GLY A 187 15.27 21.53 -7.46
CA GLY A 187 15.31 22.40 -8.64
C GLY A 187 13.88 22.83 -9.02
N ASP A 188 13.52 22.62 -10.27
CA ASP A 188 12.21 22.93 -10.86
C ASP A 188 11.26 21.72 -10.94
N ARG A 189 11.64 20.58 -10.35
CA ARG A 189 10.88 19.34 -10.42
C ARG A 189 10.38 18.86 -9.06
N PHE A 190 9.14 18.37 -9.06
CA PHE A 190 8.58 17.60 -7.96
C PHE A 190 9.08 16.16 -8.04
N HIS A 191 9.77 15.75 -6.99
CA HIS A 191 10.08 14.36 -6.73
C HIS A 191 9.02 13.77 -5.83
N VAL A 192 8.44 12.64 -6.20
CA VAL A 192 7.26 12.06 -5.56
C VAL A 192 7.53 10.61 -5.19
N MET A 193 7.16 10.22 -3.98
CA MET A 193 7.10 8.84 -3.54
C MET A 193 5.72 8.48 -3.02
N VAL A 194 5.38 7.20 -3.12
CA VAL A 194 4.17 6.63 -2.53
C VAL A 194 4.54 5.79 -1.33
N ALA A 195 3.69 5.78 -0.30
CA ALA A 195 3.91 4.98 0.88
C ALA A 195 2.62 4.29 1.34
N ASP A 196 2.82 3.12 1.96
CA ASP A 196 1.77 2.31 2.57
C ASP A 196 2.16 1.91 4.00
N TYR A 197 1.18 1.83 4.88
CA TYR A 197 1.40 1.40 6.27
C TYR A 197 1.19 -0.11 6.42
N LYS A 198 2.22 -0.82 6.88
CA LYS A 198 2.13 -2.26 7.19
C LYS A 198 2.21 -2.48 8.70
N LEU A 199 1.32 -3.31 9.24
CA LEU A 199 1.28 -3.55 10.68
C LEU A 199 2.57 -4.24 11.19
N ARG A 200 3.05 -5.28 10.49
CA ARG A 200 4.24 -6.08 10.88
C ARG A 200 5.11 -6.53 9.71
N SER A 201 4.54 -6.63 8.50
CA SER A 201 5.24 -7.15 7.32
C SER A 201 6.19 -6.10 6.73
N ALA A 202 7.31 -6.54 6.16
CA ALA A 202 8.21 -5.68 5.39
C ALA A 202 7.67 -5.30 3.99
N GLY A 203 6.49 -5.83 3.63
CA GLY A 203 5.87 -5.63 2.33
C GLY A 203 6.49 -6.49 1.24
N ALA A 204 6.12 -6.19 -0.01
CA ALA A 204 6.68 -6.86 -1.19
C ALA A 204 8.13 -6.43 -1.44
N THR A 205 8.83 -7.18 -2.29
CA THR A 205 10.20 -6.93 -2.73
C THR A 205 10.24 -6.54 -4.22
N ASN A 206 11.36 -5.99 -4.70
CA ASN A 206 11.54 -5.75 -6.14
C ASN A 206 11.46 -7.05 -6.95
N HIS A 207 11.95 -8.16 -6.41
CA HIS A 207 11.88 -9.46 -7.07
C HIS A 207 10.43 -9.98 -7.20
N ASP A 208 9.56 -9.67 -6.24
CA ASP A 208 8.13 -10.01 -6.36
C ASP A 208 7.45 -9.20 -7.47
N ILE A 209 7.87 -7.94 -7.68
CA ILE A 209 7.43 -7.13 -8.82
C ILE A 209 7.94 -7.74 -10.13
N GLU A 210 9.23 -8.08 -10.22
CA GLU A 210 9.84 -8.70 -11.41
C GLU A 210 9.13 -10.00 -11.82
N ARG A 211 8.63 -10.76 -10.85
CA ARG A 211 7.93 -12.03 -11.08
C ARG A 211 6.45 -11.88 -11.39
N GLY A 212 5.91 -10.66 -11.34
CA GLY A 212 4.48 -10.39 -11.50
C GLY A 212 3.65 -10.92 -10.33
N GLU A 213 4.20 -10.92 -9.11
CA GLU A 213 3.55 -11.38 -7.89
C GLU A 213 3.10 -10.21 -6.99
N ALA A 214 3.71 -9.03 -7.15
CA ALA A 214 3.36 -7.81 -6.44
C ALA A 214 3.08 -6.65 -7.40
N PHE A 215 1.90 -6.06 -7.30
CA PHE A 215 1.42 -4.98 -8.19
C PHE A 215 1.09 -3.70 -7.44
N GLN A 216 0.95 -3.72 -6.11
CA GLN A 216 0.54 -2.55 -5.32
C GLN A 216 1.39 -1.31 -5.63
N MET A 217 2.70 -1.37 -5.39
CA MET A 217 3.58 -0.21 -5.55
C MET A 217 3.78 0.22 -7.00
N PRO A 218 4.01 -0.68 -7.98
CA PRO A 218 4.12 -0.28 -9.38
C PRO A 218 2.89 0.45 -9.92
N LEU A 219 1.69 -0.07 -9.63
CA LEU A 219 0.45 0.54 -10.10
C LEU A 219 0.17 1.87 -9.40
N TYR A 220 0.51 1.99 -8.11
CA TYR A 220 0.34 3.23 -7.36
C TYR A 220 1.30 4.33 -7.81
N LEU A 221 2.54 3.98 -8.17
CA LEU A 221 3.50 4.90 -8.76
C LEU A 221 3.00 5.42 -10.12
N ALA A 222 2.55 4.52 -10.99
CA ALA A 222 2.03 4.90 -12.30
C ALA A 222 0.73 5.73 -12.18
N ALA A 223 -0.16 5.37 -11.26
CA ALA A 223 -1.36 6.15 -10.97
C ALA A 223 -1.04 7.54 -10.40
N THR A 224 -0.05 7.64 -9.52
CA THR A 224 0.42 8.92 -8.97
C THR A 224 0.89 9.87 -10.06
N LYS A 225 1.69 9.37 -11.03
CA LYS A 225 2.11 10.20 -12.17
C LYS A 225 0.91 10.78 -12.93
N ALA A 226 -0.04 9.91 -13.31
CA ALA A 226 -1.24 10.34 -14.03
C ALA A 226 -2.12 11.32 -13.23
N LEU A 227 -2.25 11.10 -11.91
CA LEU A 227 -2.99 11.99 -11.02
C LEU A 227 -2.34 13.37 -10.93
N PHE A 228 -1.00 13.44 -10.84
CA PHE A 228 -0.28 14.71 -10.76
C PHE A 228 -0.41 15.52 -12.05
N GLU A 229 -0.27 14.86 -13.20
CA GLU A 229 -0.43 15.50 -14.51
C GLU A 229 -1.86 16.04 -14.67
N ARG A 230 -2.86 15.23 -14.34
CA ARG A 230 -4.28 15.60 -14.49
C ARG A 230 -4.72 16.71 -13.54
N ARG A 231 -4.32 16.63 -12.27
CA ARG A 231 -4.84 17.50 -11.20
C ARG A 231 -4.04 18.77 -11.01
N TYR A 232 -2.74 18.70 -11.20
CA TYR A 232 -1.83 19.81 -10.91
C TYR A 232 -1.08 20.31 -12.14
N GLY A 233 -1.18 19.63 -13.30
CA GLY A 233 -0.40 19.99 -14.48
C GLY A 233 1.11 19.77 -14.28
N ILE A 234 1.48 18.89 -13.33
CA ILE A 234 2.86 18.60 -12.97
C ILE A 234 3.23 17.25 -13.55
N GLU A 235 4.37 17.15 -14.23
CA GLU A 235 5.01 15.88 -14.53
C GLU A 235 6.04 15.56 -13.43
N PRO A 236 5.71 14.68 -12.45
CA PRO A 236 6.63 14.41 -11.35
C PRO A 236 7.72 13.41 -11.75
N VAL A 237 8.87 13.52 -11.08
CA VAL A 237 9.87 12.45 -11.02
C VAL A 237 9.43 11.46 -9.93
N LEU A 238 9.29 10.18 -10.30
CA LEU A 238 8.87 9.13 -9.37
C LEU A 238 10.08 8.54 -8.63
N ASP A 239 10.23 8.83 -7.34
CA ASP A 239 11.35 8.37 -6.53
C ASP A 239 11.16 6.95 -5.98
N GLY A 240 9.97 6.37 -6.11
CA GLY A 240 9.67 5.00 -5.72
C GLY A 240 8.68 4.88 -4.57
N GLY A 241 8.64 3.70 -3.97
CA GLY A 241 7.71 3.34 -2.90
C GLY A 241 8.39 3.12 -1.55
N ALA A 242 7.59 3.21 -0.48
CA ALA A 242 8.00 2.80 0.85
C ALA A 242 6.87 2.06 1.59
N TYR A 243 7.25 1.06 2.39
CA TYR A 243 6.39 0.51 3.43
C TYR A 243 6.85 1.00 4.80
N TYR A 244 5.97 1.69 5.50
CA TYR A 244 6.17 2.09 6.89
C TYR A 244 5.61 1.03 7.83
N ILE A 245 6.48 0.40 8.61
CA ILE A 245 6.15 -0.74 9.44
C ILE A 245 5.83 -0.25 10.85
N ILE A 246 4.58 -0.45 11.27
CA ILE A 246 4.04 0.09 12.53
C ILE A 246 4.60 -0.66 13.75
N ARG A 247 4.80 -1.98 13.64
CA ARG A 247 5.42 -2.82 14.68
C ARG A 247 6.61 -3.59 14.08
N PRO A 248 7.73 -2.91 13.83
CA PRO A 248 8.90 -3.52 13.19
C PRO A 248 9.60 -4.51 14.12
N LYS A 249 10.23 -5.55 13.54
CA LYS A 249 11.17 -6.41 14.30
C LYS A 249 12.55 -5.77 14.43
N GLN A 250 12.98 -5.01 13.42
CA GLN A 250 14.30 -4.39 13.35
C GLN A 250 14.22 -3.00 12.71
N ASP A 251 13.84 -2.96 11.43
CA ASP A 251 13.73 -1.73 10.63
C ASP A 251 12.26 -1.40 10.40
N ASP A 252 11.91 -0.12 10.45
CA ASP A 252 10.54 0.38 10.28
C ASP A 252 10.26 0.91 8.87
N LEU A 253 11.26 0.86 7.99
CA LEU A 253 11.18 1.35 6.62
C LEU A 253 11.71 0.29 5.63
N SER A 254 10.82 -0.15 4.73
CA SER A 254 11.20 -0.95 3.56
C SER A 254 11.05 -0.10 2.31
N LEU A 255 12.12 0.07 1.53
CA LEU A 255 12.10 0.80 0.25
C LEU A 255 11.83 -0.18 -0.88
N ILE A 256 11.06 0.23 -1.87
CA ILE A 256 10.69 -0.61 -3.01
C ILE A 256 10.61 0.23 -4.28
N ALA A 257 11.09 -0.29 -5.41
CA ALA A 257 11.19 0.42 -6.67
C ALA A 257 11.81 1.83 -6.53
N MET A 258 12.76 2.00 -5.59
CA MET A 258 13.40 3.29 -5.31
C MET A 258 14.85 3.26 -5.80
N PRO A 259 15.24 4.15 -6.73
CA PRO A 259 16.63 4.30 -7.18
C PRO A 259 17.56 4.76 -6.06
N ALA A 260 18.83 4.33 -6.09
CA ALA A 260 19.85 4.77 -5.13
C ALA A 260 20.08 6.28 -5.16
N GLU A 261 19.93 6.89 -6.33
CA GLU A 261 20.08 8.32 -6.57
C GLU A 261 18.87 9.15 -6.08
N ALA A 262 17.76 8.49 -5.70
CA ALA A 262 16.53 9.17 -5.32
C ALA A 262 16.65 9.97 -4.03
N ASN A 263 17.45 9.54 -3.06
CA ASN A 263 17.75 10.34 -1.85
C ASN A 263 18.94 9.74 -1.09
N ALA A 264 19.43 10.48 -0.10
CA ALA A 264 20.58 10.06 0.71
C ALA A 264 20.33 8.74 1.47
N VAL A 265 19.10 8.49 1.94
CA VAL A 265 18.75 7.25 2.65
C VAL A 265 18.79 6.04 1.69
N ALA A 266 18.25 6.19 0.48
CA ALA A 266 18.33 5.18 -0.57
C ALA A 266 19.79 4.88 -0.93
N ALA A 267 20.61 5.91 -1.14
CA ALA A 267 22.04 5.75 -1.43
C ALA A 267 22.81 5.03 -0.32
N GLN A 268 22.48 5.30 0.95
CA GLN A 268 23.08 4.59 2.08
C GLN A 268 22.65 3.13 2.17
N ARG A 269 21.36 2.86 1.94
CA ARG A 269 20.79 1.51 1.97
C ARG A 269 21.30 0.64 0.83
N ALA A 270 21.49 1.19 -0.38
CA ALA A 270 22.03 0.49 -1.55
C ALA A 270 23.35 -0.24 -1.25
N LYS A 271 24.21 0.35 -0.41
CA LYS A 271 25.49 -0.24 0.02
C LYS A 271 25.34 -1.55 0.82
N ARG A 272 24.15 -1.82 1.37
CA ARG A 272 23.86 -2.98 2.24
C ARG A 272 23.08 -4.09 1.53
N ARG A 273 23.02 -4.10 0.19
CA ARG A 273 22.19 -5.02 -0.61
C ARG A 273 20.69 -4.93 -0.25
N SER A 274 20.21 -3.70 -0.03
CA SER A 274 18.78 -3.43 0.18
C SER A 274 17.99 -3.54 -1.12
N GLN A 275 16.67 -3.56 -1.03
CA GLN A 275 15.69 -3.46 -2.12
C GLN A 275 15.71 -2.11 -2.88
N VAL A 276 16.88 -1.51 -3.04
CA VAL A 276 17.11 -0.24 -3.74
C VAL A 276 17.65 -0.57 -5.14
N LEU A 277 17.12 0.12 -6.15
CA LEU A 277 17.52 -0.06 -7.54
C LEU A 277 18.77 0.75 -7.86
N GLY A 278 19.52 0.35 -8.89
CA GLY A 278 20.74 1.03 -9.31
C GLY A 278 20.49 2.43 -9.88
N SER A 279 19.39 2.62 -10.63
CA SER A 279 19.09 3.86 -11.35
C SER A 279 17.60 4.06 -11.60
N TYR A 280 17.22 5.25 -12.08
CA TYR A 280 15.87 5.52 -12.59
C TYR A 280 15.53 4.71 -13.85
N ASP A 281 16.53 4.34 -14.67
CA ASP A 281 16.30 3.48 -15.84
C ASP A 281 15.91 2.06 -15.43
N GLU A 282 16.56 1.50 -14.41
CA GLU A 282 16.18 0.20 -13.83
C GLU A 282 14.77 0.26 -13.23
N GLN A 283 14.43 1.35 -12.55
CA GLN A 283 13.06 1.56 -12.04
C GLN A 283 12.04 1.61 -13.19
N ALA A 284 12.32 2.37 -14.24
CA ALA A 284 11.42 2.46 -15.39
C ALA A 284 11.23 1.09 -16.07
N ALA A 285 12.28 0.28 -16.16
CA ALA A 285 12.20 -1.09 -16.67
C ALA A 285 11.36 -2.00 -15.76
N LEU A 286 11.57 -1.92 -14.44
CA LEU A 286 10.79 -2.68 -13.45
C LEU A 286 9.29 -2.33 -13.50
N LEU A 287 8.96 -1.04 -13.53
CA LEU A 287 7.58 -0.56 -13.61
C LEU A 287 6.91 -0.98 -14.92
N ARG A 288 7.64 -0.94 -16.04
CA ARG A 288 7.13 -1.41 -17.33
C ARG A 288 6.83 -2.91 -17.31
N SER A 289 7.75 -3.72 -16.82
CA SER A 289 7.57 -5.17 -16.66
C SER A 289 6.34 -5.49 -15.77
N ALA A 290 6.15 -4.75 -14.68
CA ALA A 290 4.98 -4.91 -13.82
C ALA A 290 3.66 -4.60 -14.55
N ILE A 291 3.63 -3.55 -15.38
CA ILE A 291 2.46 -3.20 -16.20
C ILE A 291 2.20 -4.29 -17.25
N GLU A 292 3.23 -4.79 -17.93
CA GLU A 292 3.11 -5.88 -18.91
C GLU A 292 2.54 -7.17 -18.28
N HIS A 293 3.02 -7.54 -17.08
CA HIS A 293 2.45 -8.66 -16.32
C HIS A 293 0.97 -8.42 -15.97
N ALA A 294 0.61 -7.20 -15.53
CA ALA A 294 -0.77 -6.86 -15.22
C ALA A 294 -1.67 -6.93 -16.46
N GLU A 295 -1.21 -6.45 -17.62
CA GLU A 295 -1.92 -6.56 -18.89
C GLU A 295 -2.15 -8.01 -19.31
N GLN A 296 -1.14 -8.88 -19.15
CA GLN A 296 -1.27 -10.30 -19.44
C GLN A 296 -2.29 -10.97 -18.52
N ILE A 297 -2.31 -10.62 -17.24
CA ILE A 297 -3.33 -11.09 -16.28
C ILE A 297 -4.72 -10.64 -16.72
N VAL A 298 -4.89 -9.36 -17.06
CA VAL A 298 -6.18 -8.82 -17.53
C VAL A 298 -6.63 -9.52 -18.82
N TRP A 299 -5.72 -9.79 -19.75
CA TRP A 299 -6.02 -10.54 -20.96
C TRP A 299 -6.52 -11.96 -20.63
N ASN A 300 -5.85 -12.66 -19.72
CA ASN A 300 -6.26 -14.00 -19.29
C ASN A 300 -7.65 -13.99 -18.62
N ILE A 301 -7.90 -13.03 -17.72
CA ILE A 301 -9.19 -12.86 -17.03
C ILE A 301 -10.31 -12.65 -18.06
N ARG A 302 -10.11 -11.75 -19.03
CA ARG A 302 -11.08 -11.48 -20.09
C ARG A 302 -11.27 -12.67 -21.04
N GLY A 303 -10.23 -13.49 -21.21
CA GLY A 303 -10.28 -14.76 -21.93
C GLY A 303 -10.96 -15.91 -21.17
N GLY A 304 -11.36 -15.70 -19.91
CA GLY A 304 -12.00 -16.73 -19.08
C GLY A 304 -11.03 -17.82 -18.59
N LEU A 305 -9.73 -17.53 -18.54
CA LEU A 305 -8.71 -18.48 -18.15
C LEU A 305 -8.54 -18.48 -16.62
N PHE A 306 -9.01 -19.53 -15.96
CA PHE A 306 -8.93 -19.67 -14.50
C PHE A 306 -8.46 -21.06 -14.04
N PRO A 307 -7.27 -21.52 -14.48
CA PRO A 307 -6.77 -22.83 -14.09
C PRO A 307 -6.51 -22.92 -12.58
N VAL A 308 -6.61 -24.13 -12.04
CA VAL A 308 -6.09 -24.44 -10.70
C VAL A 308 -4.58 -24.50 -10.82
N ALA A 309 -3.92 -23.37 -10.60
CA ALA A 309 -2.47 -23.23 -10.74
C ALA A 309 -1.95 -22.29 -9.64
N PRO A 310 -1.86 -22.77 -8.38
CA PRO A 310 -1.21 -21.99 -7.35
C PRO A 310 0.26 -21.78 -7.71
N ARG A 311 0.74 -20.55 -7.54
CA ARG A 311 2.12 -20.20 -7.81
C ARG A 311 3.10 -20.93 -6.89
N HIS A 312 2.70 -21.09 -5.63
CA HIS A 312 3.46 -21.69 -4.54
C HIS A 312 2.53 -22.55 -3.68
N ASP A 313 3.04 -23.65 -3.12
CA ASP A 313 2.24 -24.58 -2.30
C ASP A 313 1.66 -23.93 -1.05
N HIS A 314 2.38 -22.99 -0.45
CA HIS A 314 1.94 -22.31 0.77
C HIS A 314 0.68 -21.47 0.58
N ILE A 315 0.37 -21.04 -0.65
CA ILE A 315 -0.89 -20.34 -1.00
C ILE A 315 -2.10 -21.23 -0.69
N CYS A 316 -1.95 -22.55 -0.79
CA CYS A 316 -3.00 -23.50 -0.51
C CYS A 316 -3.25 -23.72 1.00
N LEU A 317 -2.29 -23.41 1.87
CA LEU A 317 -2.39 -23.66 3.32
C LEU A 317 -3.51 -22.85 3.99
N GLN A 318 -3.73 -21.62 3.52
CA GLN A 318 -4.76 -20.71 4.03
C GLN A 318 -5.87 -20.47 3.00
N CYS A 319 -5.96 -21.30 1.96
CA CYS A 319 -6.94 -21.16 0.89
C CYS A 319 -8.32 -21.65 1.35
N PRO A 320 -9.35 -20.79 1.37
CA PRO A 320 -10.71 -21.20 1.74
C PRO A 320 -11.40 -22.04 0.66
N TYR A 321 -10.84 -22.05 -0.56
CA TYR A 321 -11.42 -22.70 -1.74
C TYR A 321 -10.83 -24.09 -2.02
N GLY A 322 -9.97 -24.60 -1.12
CA GLY A 322 -9.30 -25.90 -1.26
C GLY A 322 -10.27 -27.08 -1.47
N SER A 323 -11.44 -27.04 -0.83
CA SER A 323 -12.48 -28.07 -0.95
C SER A 323 -13.21 -28.06 -2.29
N VAL A 324 -13.18 -26.94 -3.03
CA VAL A 324 -13.92 -26.77 -4.30
C VAL A 324 -13.00 -26.93 -5.50
N CYS A 325 -11.74 -26.49 -5.40
CA CYS A 325 -10.79 -26.52 -6.52
C CYS A 325 -10.31 -27.92 -6.93
N ARG A 326 -10.54 -28.94 -6.09
CA ARG A 326 -10.13 -30.34 -6.36
C ARG A 326 -8.64 -30.52 -6.68
N ILE A 327 -7.77 -29.63 -6.18
CA ILE A 327 -6.33 -29.66 -6.47
C ILE A 327 -5.67 -31.02 -6.18
N ARG A 328 -6.11 -31.74 -5.13
CA ARG A 328 -5.61 -33.08 -4.82
C ARG A 328 -5.89 -34.09 -5.94
N GLN A 329 -7.11 -34.09 -6.49
CA GLN A 329 -7.47 -34.97 -7.61
C GLN A 329 -6.63 -34.64 -8.85
N LEU A 330 -6.40 -33.36 -9.11
CA LEU A 330 -5.57 -32.92 -10.23
C LEU A 330 -4.09 -33.33 -10.08
N HIS A 331 -3.58 -33.42 -8.85
CA HIS A 331 -2.27 -34.01 -8.58
C HIS A 331 -2.27 -35.52 -8.75
N ASP A 332 -3.26 -36.21 -8.19
CA ASP A 332 -3.39 -37.68 -8.29
C ASP A 332 -3.52 -38.13 -9.76
N ASP A 333 -4.22 -37.35 -10.58
CA ASP A 333 -4.42 -37.58 -12.02
C ASP A 333 -3.20 -37.13 -12.86
N GLY A 334 -2.17 -36.54 -12.26
CA GLY A 334 -0.97 -36.07 -12.95
C GLY A 334 -1.19 -34.85 -13.86
N ILE A 335 -2.32 -34.14 -13.70
CA ILE A 335 -2.68 -32.94 -14.48
C ILE A 335 -1.85 -31.73 -14.03
N ILE A 336 -1.53 -31.66 -12.73
CA ILE A 336 -0.67 -30.63 -12.15
C ILE A 336 0.50 -31.31 -11.44
N THR A 337 1.71 -30.96 -11.84
CA THR A 337 2.93 -31.33 -11.11
C THR A 337 3.26 -30.24 -10.11
N THR A 338 3.53 -30.58 -8.85
CA THR A 338 4.13 -29.61 -7.92
C THR A 338 5.50 -29.19 -8.48
N ASN A 339 5.78 -27.88 -8.48
CA ASN A 339 7.16 -27.44 -8.44
C ASN A 339 7.63 -27.74 -7.02
N ALA A 340 8.29 -28.88 -6.84
CA ALA A 340 9.07 -29.11 -5.63
C ALA A 340 10.23 -28.11 -5.66
N ASP A 341 10.13 -27.05 -4.86
CA ASP A 341 11.31 -26.29 -4.42
C ASP A 341 12.11 -27.11 -3.40
#